data_AF-S4PB66-F1
#
_entry.id   AF-S4PB66-F1
#
_cell.length_a   1.000
_cell.length_b   1.000
_cell.length_c   1.000
_cell.angle_alpha   90.00
_cell.angle_beta   90.00
_cell.angle_gamma   90.00
#
_symmetry.space_group_name_H-M   'P 1'
#
loop_
_entity.id
_entity.type
_entity.pdbx_description
1 polymer ?
#
loop_
_entity_poly.entity_id
_entity_poly.type
_entity_poly.pdbx_seq_one_letter_code
_entity_poly.pdbx_strand_id
1 'polypeptide(L)'
;MATLIAQATGDPAFKSLIARQLNTWQECGADTLIADSRRATLHLVAGLRPSSHLETLDWIRALRATARYLCPQIPTLEQIVRTYESYFSSSEDVDLSSLPEDEMGMSFPTPPYDDVYTLTTSNGSTRRVLDLRYELIRARAFNVRPKLSTATYTPDPFDYSLSFLLGAWFGSPSVVTIAGAAEQLEVQGYWHLAVQVLAYHPDDVARSYLIRGVISRHAPSKADTPELKSRLELIKKLGVPEK
;
A
#
# COMPACT_ATOMS: atom_id res chain seq x y z
N MET A 1 -21.27 26.23 14.27
CA MET A 1 -20.30 25.33 13.59
C MET A 1 -19.75 24.30 14.55
N ALA A 2 -19.18 24.68 15.70
CA ALA A 2 -18.63 23.72 16.68
C ALA A 2 -19.62 22.60 17.09
N THR A 3 -20.89 22.96 17.33
CA THR A 3 -21.95 22.00 17.66
C THR A 3 -22.25 21.00 16.54
N LEU A 4 -22.24 21.44 15.28
CA LEU A 4 -22.46 20.57 14.12
C LEU A 4 -21.27 19.61 13.92
N ILE A 5 -20.05 20.11 14.11
CA ILE A 5 -18.83 19.28 14.01
C ILE A 5 -18.80 18.21 15.10
N ALA A 6 -19.25 18.54 16.31
CA ALA A 6 -19.35 17.57 17.41
C ALA A 6 -20.31 16.41 17.08
N GLN A 7 -21.28 16.64 16.20
CA GLN A 7 -22.26 15.64 15.74
C GLN A 7 -21.90 14.99 14.41
N ALA A 8 -20.72 15.28 13.83
CA ALA A 8 -20.35 14.85 12.49
C ALA A 8 -20.15 13.34 12.33
N THR A 9 -19.96 12.61 13.43
CA THR A 9 -19.93 11.13 13.47
C THR A 9 -21.27 10.53 13.92
N GLY A 10 -22.31 11.36 14.00
CA GLY A 10 -23.62 11.02 14.54
C GLY A 10 -24.55 10.26 13.58
N ASP A 11 -25.78 10.11 14.05
CA ASP A 11 -26.91 9.39 13.44
C ASP A 11 -27.15 9.78 11.95
N PRO A 12 -27.43 8.83 11.03
CA PRO A 12 -27.86 9.13 9.66
C PRO A 12 -29.01 10.15 9.58
N ALA A 13 -29.91 10.21 10.57
CA ALA A 13 -30.96 11.24 10.61
C ALA A 13 -30.39 12.67 10.70
N PHE A 14 -29.29 12.86 11.42
CA PHE A 14 -28.62 14.17 11.49
C PHE A 14 -27.98 14.55 10.16
N LYS A 15 -27.32 13.58 9.50
CA LYS A 15 -26.73 13.78 8.17
C LYS A 15 -27.77 14.19 7.14
N SER A 16 -28.93 13.53 7.13
CA SER A 16 -30.02 13.82 6.18
C SER A 16 -30.65 15.21 6.38
N LEU A 17 -30.76 15.67 7.63
CA LEU A 17 -31.24 17.03 7.93
C LEU A 17 -30.29 18.11 7.39
N ILE A 18 -28.98 17.92 7.54
CA ILE A 18 -27.99 18.85 6.99
C ILE A 18 -28.00 18.80 5.47
N ALA A 19 -28.07 17.62 4.87
CA ALA A 19 -28.17 17.47 3.42
C ALA A 19 -29.40 18.21 2.86
N ARG A 20 -30.57 18.08 3.51
CA ARG A 20 -31.78 18.82 3.13
C ARG A 20 -31.58 20.34 3.22
N GLN A 21 -30.95 20.82 4.30
CA GLN A 21 -30.67 22.24 4.47
C GLN A 21 -29.75 22.79 3.38
N LEU A 22 -28.72 22.02 3.00
CA LEU A 22 -27.81 22.39 1.90
C LEU A 22 -28.56 22.49 0.56
N ASN A 23 -29.47 21.55 0.28
CA ASN A 23 -30.29 21.59 -0.93
C ASN A 23 -31.18 22.83 -0.97
N THR A 24 -31.87 23.15 0.14
CA THR A 24 -32.71 24.37 0.20
C THR A 24 -31.89 25.65 0.00
N TRP A 25 -30.67 25.72 0.52
CA TRP A 25 -29.79 26.86 0.26
C TRP A 25 -29.36 26.96 -1.20
N GLN A 26 -29.09 25.84 -1.85
CA GLN A 26 -28.76 25.80 -3.27
C GLN A 26 -29.95 26.24 -4.13
N GLU A 27 -31.17 25.77 -3.82
CA GLU A 27 -32.41 26.14 -4.52
C GLU A 27 -32.73 27.64 -4.41
N CYS A 28 -32.45 28.25 -3.25
CA CYS A 28 -32.68 29.68 -3.04
C CYS A 28 -31.47 30.56 -3.40
N GLY A 29 -30.36 29.99 -3.90
CA GLY A 29 -29.12 30.71 -4.23
C GLY A 29 -28.35 31.29 -3.03
N ALA A 30 -28.71 30.86 -1.81
CA ALA A 30 -28.08 31.32 -0.57
C ALA A 30 -26.69 30.69 -0.34
N ASP A 31 -26.34 29.66 -1.11
CA ASP A 31 -25.02 29.01 -1.07
C ASP A 31 -23.87 29.97 -1.43
N THR A 32 -24.12 30.93 -2.34
CA THR A 32 -23.16 31.97 -2.73
C THR A 32 -22.79 32.94 -1.60
N LEU A 33 -23.63 33.03 -0.56
CA LEU A 33 -23.41 33.89 0.60
C LEU A 33 -22.60 33.21 1.72
N ILE A 34 -22.30 31.92 1.57
CA ILE A 34 -21.59 31.12 2.57
C ILE A 34 -20.15 30.93 2.10
N ALA A 35 -19.19 31.18 3.00
CA ALA A 35 -17.78 30.92 2.71
C ALA A 35 -17.55 29.46 2.28
N ASP A 36 -16.72 29.26 1.25
CA ASP A 36 -16.50 27.94 0.63
C ASP A 36 -16.03 26.87 1.62
N SER A 37 -15.08 27.22 2.50
CA SER A 37 -14.58 26.30 3.53
C SER A 37 -15.68 25.83 4.49
N ARG A 38 -16.63 26.72 4.80
CA ARG A 38 -17.78 26.41 5.65
C ARG A 38 -18.78 25.51 4.92
N ARG A 39 -19.04 25.78 3.64
CA ARG A 39 -19.88 24.95 2.78
C ARG A 39 -19.30 23.53 2.64
N ALA A 40 -18.00 23.43 2.36
CA ALA A 40 -17.30 22.15 2.25
C ALA A 40 -17.35 21.34 3.56
N THR A 41 -17.18 22.00 4.70
CA THR A 41 -17.34 21.37 6.02
C THR A 41 -18.76 20.83 6.21
N LEU A 42 -19.79 21.60 5.85
CA LEU A 42 -21.18 21.17 5.98
C LEU A 42 -21.51 20.00 5.05
N HIS A 43 -20.98 19.98 3.83
CA HIS A 43 -21.09 18.81 2.94
C HIS A 43 -20.51 17.56 3.60
N LEU A 44 -19.29 17.62 4.15
CA LEU A 44 -18.70 16.47 4.84
C LEU A 44 -19.55 16.01 6.03
N VAL A 45 -20.03 16.93 6.85
CA VAL A 45 -20.91 16.59 7.99
C VAL A 45 -22.23 15.96 7.51
N ALA A 46 -22.74 16.35 6.34
CA ALA A 46 -23.91 15.75 5.70
C ALA A 46 -23.64 14.37 5.07
N GLY A 47 -22.38 13.90 5.05
CA GLY A 47 -21.98 12.70 4.32
C GLY A 47 -21.93 12.88 2.80
N LEU A 48 -21.86 14.13 2.34
CA LEU A 48 -21.74 14.49 0.93
C LEU A 48 -20.28 14.85 0.62
N ARG A 49 -19.81 14.47 -0.57
CA ARG A 49 -18.48 14.86 -1.04
C ARG A 49 -18.47 16.38 -1.32
N PRO A 50 -17.56 17.15 -0.71
CA PRO A 50 -17.33 18.54 -1.12
C PRO A 50 -16.57 18.56 -2.45
N SER A 51 -17.02 19.39 -3.39
CA SER A 51 -16.32 19.64 -4.65
C SER A 51 -14.92 20.24 -4.40
N SER A 52 -13.91 19.81 -5.15
CA SER A 52 -12.54 20.36 -5.19
C SER A 52 -11.75 20.46 -3.87
N HIS A 53 -12.29 19.99 -2.74
CA HIS A 53 -11.60 20.06 -1.44
C HIS A 53 -10.87 18.77 -1.09
N LEU A 54 -11.41 17.60 -1.45
CA LEU A 54 -10.72 16.32 -1.17
C LEU A 54 -9.61 16.03 -2.19
N GLU A 55 -9.63 16.70 -3.33
CA GLU A 55 -8.64 16.63 -4.40
C GLU A 55 -7.28 17.22 -4.02
N THR A 56 -7.29 18.22 -3.14
CA THR A 56 -6.08 18.92 -2.69
C THR A 56 -5.41 18.24 -1.49
N LEU A 57 -6.02 17.19 -0.95
CA LEU A 57 -5.52 16.46 0.21
C LEU A 57 -4.68 15.27 -0.22
N ASP A 58 -3.68 14.93 0.60
CA ASP A 58 -3.00 13.64 0.48
C ASP A 58 -4.00 12.49 0.51
N TRP A 59 -3.75 11.43 -0.25
CA TRP A 59 -4.65 10.28 -0.37
C TRP A 59 -5.03 9.65 0.98
N ILE A 60 -4.13 9.67 1.96
CA ILE A 60 -4.41 9.19 3.33
C ILE A 60 -5.45 10.06 4.02
N ARG A 61 -5.34 11.38 3.87
CA ARG A 61 -6.28 12.33 4.45
C ARG A 61 -7.62 12.25 3.74
N ALA A 62 -7.61 12.10 2.42
CA ALA A 62 -8.81 11.84 1.62
C ALA A 62 -9.49 10.54 2.08
N LEU A 63 -8.78 9.41 2.11
CA LEU A 63 -9.30 8.11 2.58
C LEU A 63 -9.85 8.19 4.01
N ARG A 64 -9.18 8.91 4.92
CA ARG A 64 -9.66 9.13 6.28
C ARG A 64 -10.97 9.93 6.31
N ALA A 65 -11.08 10.97 5.46
CA ALA A 65 -12.32 11.73 5.33
C ALA A 65 -13.44 10.84 4.77
N THR A 66 -13.13 9.98 3.79
CA THR A 66 -14.06 8.99 3.25
C THR A 66 -14.57 8.06 4.35
N ALA A 67 -13.66 7.44 5.09
CA ALA A 67 -13.97 6.51 6.17
C ALA A 67 -14.83 7.14 7.28
N ARG A 68 -14.56 8.39 7.64
CA ARG A 68 -15.17 9.05 8.81
C ARG A 68 -16.49 9.74 8.49
N TYR A 69 -16.60 10.36 7.31
CA TYR A 69 -17.71 11.27 7.00
C TYR A 69 -18.61 10.75 5.89
N LEU A 70 -18.03 10.17 4.84
CA LEU A 70 -18.75 9.75 3.64
C LEU A 70 -19.33 8.34 3.77
N CYS A 71 -18.65 7.47 4.51
CA CYS A 71 -19.14 6.14 4.83
C CYS A 71 -20.26 6.16 5.91
N PRO A 72 -21.05 5.07 6.03
CA PRO A 72 -22.00 4.89 7.12
C PRO A 72 -21.30 4.88 8.50
N GLN A 73 -22.07 5.01 9.59
CA GLN A 73 -21.54 5.18 10.95
C GLN A 73 -20.62 4.04 11.42
N ILE A 74 -20.84 2.82 10.93
CA ILE A 74 -20.02 1.64 11.23
C ILE A 74 -19.69 0.96 9.90
N PRO A 75 -18.69 1.45 9.16
CA PRO A 75 -18.34 0.88 7.86
C PRO A 75 -17.35 -0.27 8.01
N THR A 76 -17.45 -1.26 7.12
CA THR A 76 -16.40 -2.27 6.97
C THR A 76 -15.21 -1.67 6.22
N LEU A 77 -14.02 -2.27 6.37
CA LEU A 77 -12.85 -1.81 5.62
C LEU A 77 -13.06 -1.91 4.11
N GLU A 78 -13.74 -2.97 3.67
CA GLU A 78 -14.15 -3.15 2.27
C GLU A 78 -15.03 -1.99 1.78
N GLN A 79 -16.05 -1.60 2.56
CA GLN A 79 -16.92 -0.47 2.22
C GLN A 79 -16.13 0.83 2.11
N ILE A 80 -15.18 1.07 3.01
CA ILE A 80 -14.33 2.27 2.96
C ILE A 80 -13.54 2.29 1.64
N VAL A 81 -12.85 1.19 1.31
CA VAL A 81 -12.02 1.10 0.11
C VAL A 81 -12.86 1.19 -1.15
N ARG A 82 -14.00 0.49 -1.24
CA ARG A 82 -14.92 0.60 -2.37
C ARG A 82 -15.49 2.00 -2.53
N THR A 83 -15.88 2.66 -1.43
CA THR A 83 -16.36 4.05 -1.48
C THR A 83 -15.27 4.97 -2.01
N TYR A 84 -14.02 4.78 -1.55
CA TYR A 84 -12.88 5.54 -2.04
C TYR A 84 -12.60 5.28 -3.53
N GLU A 85 -12.54 4.02 -3.95
CA GLU A 85 -12.33 3.60 -5.35
C GLU A 85 -13.46 4.08 -6.28
N SER A 86 -14.69 4.17 -5.79
CA SER A 86 -15.85 4.66 -6.56
C SER A 86 -15.69 6.13 -7.01
N TYR A 87 -14.84 6.90 -6.32
CA TYR A 87 -14.48 8.25 -6.77
C TYR A 87 -13.45 8.27 -7.89
N PHE A 88 -12.96 7.12 -8.37
CA PHE A 88 -12.03 7.02 -9.50
C PHE A 88 -12.64 6.27 -10.68
N SER A 89 -13.61 5.39 -10.46
CA SER A 89 -14.35 4.72 -11.53
C SER A 89 -15.65 4.15 -10.98
N SER A 90 -16.70 4.18 -11.81
CA SER A 90 -18.00 3.57 -11.48
C SER A 90 -18.00 2.04 -11.60
N SER A 91 -16.89 1.43 -11.99
CA SER A 91 -16.77 -0.04 -12.08
C SER A 91 -16.51 -0.67 -10.71
N GLU A 92 -17.03 -1.88 -10.47
CA GLU A 92 -16.91 -2.54 -9.16
C GLU A 92 -15.50 -3.11 -8.88
N ASP A 93 -14.72 -3.38 -9.93
CA ASP A 93 -13.36 -3.92 -9.88
C ASP A 93 -12.38 -2.98 -10.59
N VAL A 94 -12.09 -1.84 -9.96
CA VAL A 94 -11.19 -0.83 -10.50
C VAL A 94 -9.74 -1.20 -10.22
N ASP A 95 -8.92 -1.32 -11.26
CA ASP A 95 -7.46 -1.32 -11.09
C ASP A 95 -6.93 0.11 -11.24
N LEU A 96 -6.77 0.80 -10.11
CA LEU A 96 -6.25 2.17 -10.03
C LEU A 96 -4.88 2.35 -10.68
N SER A 97 -4.10 1.27 -10.85
CA SER A 97 -2.81 1.32 -11.53
C SER A 97 -2.92 1.54 -13.04
N SER A 98 -4.08 1.27 -13.65
CA SER A 98 -4.30 1.32 -15.09
C SER A 98 -5.19 2.47 -15.57
N LEU A 99 -5.75 3.24 -14.63
CA LEU A 99 -6.59 4.38 -14.98
C LEU A 99 -5.75 5.53 -15.55
N PRO A 100 -6.23 6.23 -16.60
CA PRO A 100 -5.60 7.45 -17.08
C PRO A 100 -5.50 8.51 -15.98
N GLU A 101 -4.49 9.38 -16.10
CA GLU A 101 -4.34 10.56 -15.24
C GLU A 101 -5.54 11.49 -15.45
N ASP A 102 -6.19 11.86 -14.33
CA ASP A 102 -7.02 13.06 -14.20
C ASP A 102 -8.46 13.11 -14.73
N GLU A 103 -9.31 12.12 -14.42
CA GLU A 103 -10.77 12.30 -14.68
C GLU A 103 -11.67 12.51 -13.45
N MET A 104 -11.26 12.15 -12.22
CA MET A 104 -12.29 11.77 -11.22
C MET A 104 -12.22 12.44 -9.84
N GLY A 105 -11.29 13.38 -9.64
CA GLY A 105 -11.32 14.30 -8.51
C GLY A 105 -11.05 13.65 -7.14
N MET A 106 -10.04 12.80 -7.07
CA MET A 106 -9.38 12.41 -5.82
C MET A 106 -7.89 12.22 -6.07
N SER A 107 -7.05 12.46 -5.07
CA SER A 107 -5.62 12.16 -5.15
C SER A 107 -5.40 10.67 -5.26
N PHE A 108 -4.69 10.18 -6.28
CA PHE A 108 -4.33 8.77 -6.35
C PHE A 108 -3.44 8.35 -5.17
N PRO A 109 -3.53 7.10 -4.71
CA PRO A 109 -2.68 6.61 -3.64
C PRO A 109 -1.27 6.32 -4.17
N THR A 110 -0.48 7.38 -4.36
CA THR A 110 0.92 7.31 -4.81
C THR A 110 1.89 7.26 -3.62
N PRO A 111 3.07 6.65 -3.81
CA PRO A 111 4.11 6.63 -2.79
C PRO A 111 4.58 8.05 -2.40
N PRO A 112 5.04 8.28 -1.17
CA PRO A 112 5.34 9.63 -0.67
C PRO A 112 6.61 10.26 -1.26
N TYR A 113 7.44 9.50 -1.97
CA TYR A 113 8.72 9.97 -2.52
C TYR A 113 8.62 10.38 -4.00
N ASP A 114 7.49 10.12 -4.66
CA ASP A 114 7.30 10.48 -6.06
C ASP A 114 5.82 10.70 -6.36
N ASP A 115 5.51 11.82 -7.02
CA ASP A 115 4.14 12.21 -7.33
C ASP A 115 3.59 11.38 -8.51
N VAL A 116 4.44 10.96 -9.45
CA VAL A 116 4.03 10.18 -10.63
C VAL A 116 5.10 9.16 -11.02
N TYR A 117 5.13 8.02 -10.32
CA TYR A 117 5.96 6.88 -10.73
C TYR A 117 5.12 5.90 -11.56
N THR A 118 5.44 5.80 -12.85
CA THR A 118 4.80 4.85 -13.78
C THR A 118 5.79 3.81 -14.27
N LEU A 119 5.36 2.55 -14.29
CA LEU A 119 6.10 1.42 -14.83
C LEU A 119 5.57 1.08 -16.23
N THR A 120 6.45 1.04 -17.21
CA THR A 120 6.13 0.48 -18.53
C THR A 120 6.18 -1.04 -18.45
N THR A 121 5.03 -1.68 -18.63
CA THR A 121 4.91 -3.14 -18.71
C THR A 121 5.54 -3.63 -20.03
N SER A 122 5.96 -4.90 -20.09
CA SER A 122 6.47 -5.57 -21.30
C SER A 122 5.59 -5.42 -22.54
N ASN A 123 4.29 -5.16 -22.34
CA ASN A 123 3.30 -5.02 -23.38
C ASN A 123 3.17 -3.57 -23.89
N GLY A 124 4.06 -2.67 -23.46
CA GLY A 124 4.02 -1.24 -23.80
C GLY A 124 3.00 -0.41 -23.01
N SER A 125 2.24 -1.02 -22.10
CA SER A 125 1.27 -0.31 -21.26
C SER A 125 1.94 0.31 -20.03
N THR A 126 1.69 1.58 -19.79
CA THR A 126 2.10 2.29 -18.57
C THR A 126 1.15 1.99 -17.43
N ARG A 127 1.68 1.57 -16.28
CA ARG A 127 0.93 1.37 -15.04
C ARG A 127 1.47 2.27 -13.96
N ARG A 128 0.60 3.01 -13.28
CA ARG A 128 0.98 3.79 -12.10
C ARG A 128 1.31 2.86 -10.94
N VAL A 129 2.35 3.18 -10.21
CA VAL A 129 2.67 2.46 -8.97
C VAL A 129 1.88 3.05 -7.81
N LEU A 130 1.26 2.17 -7.05
CA LEU A 130 0.46 2.52 -5.89
C LEU A 130 1.31 2.41 -4.62
N ASP A 131 0.99 3.25 -3.65
CA ASP A 131 1.64 3.24 -2.33
C ASP A 131 1.46 1.87 -1.66
N LEU A 132 2.54 1.34 -1.09
CA LEU A 132 2.53 0.12 -0.30
C LEU A 132 1.44 0.13 0.78
N ARG A 133 1.24 1.25 1.47
CA ARG A 133 0.25 1.38 2.54
C ARG A 133 -1.16 1.16 2.01
N TYR A 134 -1.45 1.69 0.82
CA TYR A 134 -2.73 1.48 0.16
C TYR A 134 -2.89 0.02 -0.27
N GLU A 135 -1.87 -0.59 -0.88
CA GLU A 135 -1.90 -2.01 -1.26
C GLU A 135 -2.15 -2.94 -0.06
N LEU A 136 -1.56 -2.65 1.09
CA LEU A 136 -1.80 -3.41 2.33
C LEU A 136 -3.24 -3.23 2.86
N ILE A 137 -3.75 -1.99 2.85
CA ILE A 137 -5.13 -1.70 3.25
C ILE A 137 -6.11 -2.43 2.32
N ARG A 138 -5.87 -2.37 1.01
CA ARG A 138 -6.69 -3.00 -0.03
C ARG A 138 -6.67 -4.53 0.09
N ALA A 139 -5.48 -5.11 0.24
CA ALA A 139 -5.29 -6.54 0.49
C ALA A 139 -6.09 -7.02 1.71
N ARG A 140 -6.04 -6.26 2.81
CA ARG A 140 -6.82 -6.55 4.01
C ARG A 140 -8.32 -6.37 3.81
N ALA A 141 -8.74 -5.35 3.06
CA ALA A 141 -10.14 -5.05 2.79
C ALA A 141 -10.84 -6.17 2.00
N PHE A 142 -10.16 -6.69 0.98
CA PHE A 142 -10.71 -7.71 0.08
C PHE A 142 -10.24 -9.13 0.41
N ASN A 143 -9.44 -9.33 1.45
CA ASN A 143 -8.79 -10.60 1.79
C ASN A 143 -7.99 -11.20 0.62
N VAL A 144 -7.30 -10.35 -0.14
CA VAL A 144 -6.45 -10.73 -1.28
C VAL A 144 -4.97 -10.55 -0.89
N ARG A 145 -4.05 -11.20 -1.60
CA ARG A 145 -2.61 -10.97 -1.43
C ARG A 145 -2.21 -9.58 -1.94
N PRO A 146 -1.37 -8.83 -1.21
CA PRO A 146 -0.91 -7.51 -1.65
C PRO A 146 -0.01 -7.62 -2.88
N LYS A 147 -0.11 -6.65 -3.79
CA LYS A 147 0.82 -6.52 -4.92
C LYS A 147 2.09 -5.83 -4.41
N LEU A 148 3.12 -6.62 -4.10
CA LEU A 148 4.38 -6.12 -3.59
C LEU A 148 5.37 -5.87 -4.73
N SER A 149 5.94 -4.67 -4.79
CA SER A 149 7.07 -4.33 -5.65
C SER A 149 8.03 -3.41 -4.89
N THR A 150 9.27 -3.26 -5.34
CA THR A 150 10.22 -2.32 -4.74
C THR A 150 9.73 -0.88 -4.89
N ALA A 151 9.23 -0.58 -6.09
CA ALA A 151 8.66 0.70 -6.45
C ALA A 151 7.40 1.13 -5.67
N THR A 152 6.83 0.33 -4.75
CA THR A 152 5.69 0.77 -3.93
C THR A 152 6.10 1.51 -2.66
N TYR A 153 7.37 1.43 -2.23
CA TYR A 153 7.81 1.98 -0.94
C TYR A 153 9.14 2.72 -0.96
N THR A 154 9.95 2.55 -2.01
CA THR A 154 11.26 3.18 -2.15
C THR A 154 11.53 3.59 -3.60
N PRO A 155 12.20 4.74 -3.83
CA PRO A 155 12.64 5.13 -5.17
C PRO A 155 13.81 4.28 -5.66
N ASP A 156 14.52 3.57 -4.78
CA ASP A 156 15.63 2.71 -5.15
C ASP A 156 15.11 1.39 -5.74
N PRO A 157 15.30 1.13 -7.05
CA PRO A 157 14.81 -0.10 -7.67
C PRO A 157 15.49 -1.36 -7.10
N PHE A 158 16.66 -1.21 -6.48
CA PHE A 158 17.44 -2.33 -5.93
C PHE A 158 17.14 -2.63 -4.46
N ASP A 159 16.33 -1.83 -3.78
CA ASP A 159 15.96 -2.10 -2.40
C ASP A 159 14.82 -3.12 -2.32
N TYR A 160 15.19 -4.40 -2.21
CA TYR A 160 14.25 -5.52 -2.11
C TYR A 160 13.86 -5.84 -0.67
N SER A 161 14.46 -5.20 0.32
CA SER A 161 14.41 -5.59 1.73
C SER A 161 12.97 -5.75 2.26
N LEU A 162 12.17 -4.69 2.17
CA LEU A 162 10.82 -4.68 2.71
C LEU A 162 9.86 -5.50 1.86
N SER A 163 10.02 -5.47 0.53
CA SER A 163 9.21 -6.28 -0.39
C SER A 163 9.39 -7.78 -0.15
N PHE A 164 10.62 -8.23 0.14
CA PHE A 164 10.92 -9.60 0.54
C PHE A 164 10.32 -9.91 1.92
N LEU A 165 10.55 -9.07 2.93
CA LEU A 165 10.06 -9.32 4.29
C LEU A 165 8.55 -9.44 4.35
N LEU A 166 7.82 -8.53 3.69
CA LEU A 166 6.36 -8.63 3.59
C LEU A 166 5.94 -9.85 2.79
N GLY A 167 6.61 -10.15 1.67
CA GLY A 167 6.35 -11.34 0.88
C GLY A 167 6.50 -12.63 1.71
N ALA A 168 7.57 -12.73 2.49
CA ALA A 168 7.82 -13.84 3.40
C ALA A 168 6.76 -13.93 4.50
N TRP A 169 6.36 -12.79 5.08
CA TRP A 169 5.29 -12.73 6.09
C TRP A 169 3.93 -13.20 5.56
N PHE A 170 3.57 -12.80 4.34
CA PHE A 170 2.34 -13.24 3.68
C PHE A 170 2.46 -14.63 3.02
N GLY A 171 3.63 -15.28 3.10
CA GLY A 171 3.86 -16.61 2.54
C GLY A 171 3.89 -16.65 1.01
N SER A 172 4.23 -15.53 0.37
CA SER A 172 4.33 -15.43 -1.10
C SER A 172 5.41 -14.45 -1.56
N PRO A 173 6.68 -14.62 -1.14
CA PRO A 173 7.77 -13.82 -1.70
C PRO A 173 7.97 -14.15 -3.18
N SER A 174 8.30 -13.15 -4.00
CA SER A 174 8.55 -13.36 -5.43
C SER A 174 9.99 -13.79 -5.64
N VAL A 175 10.26 -14.56 -6.70
CA VAL A 175 11.63 -15.01 -7.02
C VAL A 175 12.59 -13.81 -7.18
N VAL A 176 12.10 -12.72 -7.77
CA VAL A 176 12.88 -11.49 -7.95
C VAL A 176 13.24 -10.86 -6.60
N THR A 177 12.29 -10.76 -5.67
CA THR A 177 12.57 -10.16 -4.36
C THR A 177 13.46 -11.05 -3.49
N ILE A 178 13.33 -12.38 -3.61
CA ILE A 178 14.19 -13.35 -2.92
C ILE A 178 15.63 -13.23 -3.42
N ALA A 179 15.84 -13.31 -4.74
CA ALA A 179 17.17 -13.24 -5.32
C ALA A 179 17.83 -11.88 -5.04
N GLY A 180 17.11 -10.78 -5.28
CA GLY A 180 17.61 -9.44 -5.02
C GLY A 180 17.97 -9.21 -3.55
N ALA A 181 17.10 -9.60 -2.60
CA ALA A 181 17.39 -9.45 -1.17
C ALA A 181 18.58 -10.33 -0.73
N ALA A 182 18.73 -11.52 -1.29
CA ALA A 182 19.88 -12.38 -1.02
C ALA A 182 21.20 -11.77 -1.52
N GLU A 183 21.21 -11.23 -2.74
CA GLU A 183 22.37 -10.54 -3.31
C GLU A 183 22.77 -9.30 -2.48
N GLN A 184 21.80 -8.49 -2.06
CA GLN A 184 22.06 -7.33 -1.19
C GLN A 184 22.75 -7.74 0.12
N LEU A 185 22.29 -8.83 0.75
CA LEU A 185 22.90 -9.37 1.96
C LEU A 185 24.28 -9.96 1.70
N GLU A 186 24.49 -10.60 0.55
CA GLU A 186 25.79 -11.14 0.15
C GLU A 186 26.82 -10.02 -0.03
N VAL A 187 26.47 -8.93 -0.71
CA VAL A 187 27.33 -7.76 -0.94
C VAL A 187 27.73 -7.08 0.37
N GLN A 188 26.84 -7.04 1.35
CA GLN A 188 27.14 -6.49 2.69
C GLN A 188 27.94 -7.45 3.57
N GLY A 189 28.25 -8.66 3.12
CA GLY A 189 29.00 -9.68 3.87
C GLY A 189 28.15 -10.52 4.83
N TYR A 190 26.82 -10.38 4.78
CA TYR A 190 25.85 -11.17 5.55
C TYR A 190 25.38 -12.41 4.78
N TRP A 191 26.32 -13.16 4.20
CA TRP A 191 26.06 -14.34 3.36
C TRP A 191 25.21 -15.44 4.05
N HIS A 192 25.31 -15.59 5.37
CA HIS A 192 24.50 -16.54 6.15
C HIS A 192 23.01 -16.16 6.17
N LEU A 193 22.69 -14.86 6.20
CA LEU A 193 21.33 -14.36 6.06
C LEU A 193 20.87 -14.45 4.60
N ALA A 194 21.76 -14.26 3.63
CA ALA A 194 21.45 -14.50 2.21
C ALA A 194 21.00 -15.95 1.98
N VAL A 195 21.67 -16.94 2.60
CA VAL A 195 21.23 -18.35 2.57
C VAL A 195 19.83 -18.52 3.19
N GLN A 196 19.55 -17.83 4.31
CA GLN A 196 18.22 -17.85 4.93
C GLN A 196 17.14 -17.27 4.01
N VAL A 197 17.43 -16.18 3.29
CA VAL A 197 16.53 -15.58 2.31
C VAL A 197 16.29 -16.55 1.14
N LEU A 198 17.35 -17.13 0.58
CA LEU A 198 17.26 -18.10 -0.51
C LEU A 198 16.46 -19.35 -0.13
N ALA A 199 16.37 -19.70 1.15
CA ALA A 199 15.55 -20.80 1.62
C ALA A 199 14.05 -20.64 1.27
N TYR A 200 13.58 -19.40 1.04
CA TYR A 200 12.22 -19.10 0.60
C TYR A 200 11.99 -19.30 -0.90
N HIS A 201 13.01 -19.65 -1.68
CA HIS A 201 12.87 -19.87 -3.12
C HIS A 201 11.94 -21.06 -3.40
N PRO A 202 10.91 -20.92 -4.26
CA PRO A 202 9.89 -21.95 -4.45
C PRO A 202 10.40 -23.19 -5.19
N ASP A 203 11.34 -23.02 -6.13
CA ASP A 203 11.95 -24.15 -6.85
C ASP A 203 13.14 -24.72 -6.08
N ASP A 204 13.06 -26.02 -5.76
CA ASP A 204 14.04 -26.78 -5.01
C ASP A 204 15.39 -26.88 -5.74
N VAL A 205 15.38 -27.00 -7.07
CA VAL A 205 16.61 -27.15 -7.86
C VAL A 205 17.38 -25.83 -7.88
N ALA A 206 16.70 -24.74 -8.25
CA ALA A 206 17.27 -23.39 -8.20
C ALA A 206 17.70 -23.02 -6.77
N ARG A 207 16.88 -23.32 -5.75
CA ARG A 207 17.20 -23.07 -4.34
C ARG A 207 18.51 -23.75 -3.94
N SER A 208 18.64 -25.04 -4.24
CA SER A 208 19.84 -25.82 -3.91
C SER A 208 21.08 -25.28 -4.62
N TYR A 209 20.95 -24.92 -5.90
CA TYR A 209 22.04 -24.34 -6.68
C TYR A 209 22.50 -22.99 -6.12
N LEU A 210 21.58 -22.08 -5.84
CA LEU A 210 21.88 -20.75 -5.31
C LEU A 210 22.51 -20.82 -3.91
N ILE A 211 21.95 -21.63 -3.02
CA ILE A 211 22.49 -21.82 -1.66
C ILE A 211 23.92 -22.40 -1.72
N ARG A 212 24.17 -23.43 -2.54
CA ARG A 212 25.52 -23.99 -2.74
C ARG A 212 26.48 -22.97 -3.33
N GLY A 213 26.00 -22.11 -4.24
CA GLY A 213 26.77 -21.01 -4.80
C GLY A 213 27.26 -20.04 -3.73
N VAL A 214 26.36 -19.56 -2.85
CA VAL A 214 26.72 -18.63 -1.77
C VAL A 214 27.69 -19.28 -0.76
N ILE A 215 27.41 -20.52 -0.35
CA ILE A 215 28.24 -21.23 0.63
C ILE A 215 29.64 -21.50 0.06
N SER A 216 29.76 -21.93 -1.19
CA SER A 216 31.08 -22.24 -1.78
C SER A 216 31.97 -21.00 -1.94
N ARG A 217 31.38 -19.80 -2.09
CA ARG A 217 32.12 -18.53 -2.16
C ARG A 217 32.55 -18.00 -0.79
N HIS A 218 31.69 -18.11 0.23
CA HIS A 218 31.85 -17.35 1.47
C HIS A 218 32.06 -18.17 2.74
N ALA A 219 31.67 -19.45 2.75
CA ALA A 219 31.76 -20.26 3.95
C ALA A 219 33.22 -20.70 4.20
N PRO A 220 33.84 -20.29 5.33
CA PRO A 220 35.20 -20.71 5.63
C PRO A 220 35.22 -22.17 6.07
N SER A 221 36.31 -22.87 5.73
CA SER A 221 36.50 -24.28 6.13
C SER A 221 36.69 -24.48 7.63
N LYS A 222 37.06 -23.41 8.37
CA LYS A 222 37.24 -23.41 9.83
C LYS A 222 36.53 -22.21 10.45
N ALA A 223 35.88 -22.45 11.58
CA ALA A 223 35.15 -21.45 12.35
C ALA A 223 36.04 -20.90 13.47
N ASP A 224 36.95 -20.00 13.11
CA ASP A 224 37.99 -19.51 14.03
C ASP A 224 37.46 -18.46 15.02
N THR A 225 36.39 -17.74 14.64
CA THR A 225 35.74 -16.72 15.49
C THR A 225 34.39 -17.21 16.02
N PRO A 226 33.94 -16.72 17.20
CA PRO A 226 32.61 -17.05 17.74
C PRO A 226 31.47 -16.60 16.80
N GLU A 227 31.66 -15.51 16.06
CA GLU A 227 30.70 -15.04 15.06
C GLU A 227 30.56 -16.00 13.88
N LEU A 228 31.66 -16.56 13.38
CA LEU A 228 31.61 -17.55 12.30
C LEU A 228 30.93 -18.85 12.78
N LYS A 229 31.14 -19.24 14.04
CA LYS A 229 30.45 -20.39 14.64
C LYS A 229 28.94 -20.17 14.66
N SER A 230 28.45 -19.02 15.12
CA SER A 230 27.02 -18.73 15.16
C SER A 230 26.39 -18.67 13.75
N ARG A 231 27.11 -18.13 12.76
CA ARG A 231 26.69 -18.13 11.35
C ARG A 231 26.53 -19.55 10.78
N LEU A 232 27.50 -20.43 11.05
CA LEU A 232 27.43 -21.83 10.62
C LEU A 232 26.35 -22.62 11.37
N GLU A 233 26.15 -22.35 12.66
CA GLU A 233 25.06 -22.94 13.43
C GLU A 233 23.68 -22.57 12.86
N LEU A 234 23.49 -21.33 12.41
CA LEU A 234 22.27 -20.91 11.73
C LEU A 234 22.04 -21.72 10.45
N ILE A 235 23.08 -21.93 9.64
CA ILE A 235 22.99 -22.73 8.42
C ILE A 235 22.63 -24.19 8.71
N LYS A 236 23.20 -24.77 9.77
CA LYS A 236 22.83 -26.12 10.23
C LYS A 236 21.36 -26.20 10.65
N LYS A 237 20.85 -25.18 11.36
CA LYS A 237 19.43 -25.10 11.76
C LYS A 237 18.49 -24.99 10.55
N LEU A 238 18.94 -24.39 9.46
CA LEU A 238 18.19 -24.30 8.20
C LEU A 238 18.12 -25.64 7.44
N GLY A 239 18.79 -26.69 7.93
CA GLY A 239 18.76 -28.02 7.30
C GLY A 239 19.58 -28.13 6.03
N VAL A 240 20.54 -27.22 5.82
CA VAL A 240 21.47 -27.31 4.69
C VAL A 240 22.37 -28.55 4.90
N PRO A 241 22.46 -29.46 3.92
CA PRO A 241 23.26 -30.67 4.05
C PRO A 241 24.74 -30.32 4.19
N GLU A 242 25.45 -31.06 5.04
CA GLU A 242 26.89 -30.89 5.27
C GLU A 242 27.74 -31.39 4.07
N LYS A 243 27.11 -31.99 3.05
CA LYS A 243 27.73 -32.55 1.84
C LYS A 243 26.91 -32.24 0.58
#